data_AF-A0A1A0JLF0-F1
#
_entry.id   AF-A0A1A0JLF0-F1
#
_cell.length_a   1.000
_cell.length_b   1.000
_cell.length_c   1.000
_cell.angle_alpha   90.00
_cell.angle_beta   90.00
_cell.angle_gamma   90.00
#
_symmetry.space_group_name_H-M   'P 1'
#
loop_
_entity.id
_entity.type
_entity.pdbx_description
1 polymer ?
#
loop_
_entity_poly.entity_id
_entity_poly.type
_entity_poly.pdbx_seq_one_letter_code
_entity_poly.pdbx_strand_id
1 'polypeptide(L)'
;MGQWIQQALQVLQGMGYDTGKIDPEAIAIIIHYESSGNPGAVNNDDINAKNGTPSTGLMQIIQPNFDKYAAPGHKNISDPVDNIVAGVRYAIDVYGSVSNVPGVEAVRNGQAYVAY
;
A
#
# COMPACT_ATOMS: atom_id res chain seq x y z
N MET A 1 -13.10 -2.05 -2.78
CA MET A 1 -12.11 -1.36 -1.92
C MET A 1 -12.27 -1.68 -0.43
N GLY A 2 -13.35 -1.27 0.26
CA GLY A 2 -13.48 -1.49 1.71
C GLY A 2 -13.38 -2.96 2.18
N GLN A 3 -13.95 -3.90 1.41
CA GLN A 3 -13.80 -5.33 1.69
C GLN A 3 -12.36 -5.82 1.60
N TRP A 4 -11.58 -5.35 0.62
CA TRP A 4 -10.17 -5.72 0.46
C TRP A 4 -9.31 -5.18 1.60
N ILE A 5 -9.58 -3.93 2.03
CA ILE A 5 -8.92 -3.36 3.22
C ILE A 5 -9.22 -4.24 4.43
N GLN A 6 -10.48 -4.59 4.69
CA GLN A 6 -10.85 -5.45 5.82
C GLN A 6 -10.16 -6.83 5.78
N GLN A 7 -10.08 -7.46 4.61
CA GLN A 7 -9.37 -8.74 4.44
C GLN A 7 -7.86 -8.58 4.71
N ALA A 8 -7.24 -7.52 4.19
CA ALA A 8 -5.83 -7.23 4.46
C ALA A 8 -5.57 -6.99 5.96
N LEU A 9 -6.46 -6.28 6.66
CA LEU A 9 -6.37 -6.10 8.11
C LEU A 9 -6.40 -7.44 8.85
N GLN A 10 -7.26 -8.37 8.45
CA GLN A 10 -7.33 -9.70 9.04
C GLN A 10 -6.02 -10.49 8.85
N VAL A 11 -5.43 -10.42 7.66
CA VAL A 11 -4.13 -11.04 7.37
C VAL A 11 -3.05 -10.43 8.27
N LEU A 12 -2.94 -9.10 8.32
CA LEU A 12 -1.95 -8.38 9.13
C LEU A 12 -2.10 -8.67 10.63
N GLN A 13 -3.34 -8.70 11.14
CA GLN A 13 -3.64 -9.08 12.53
C GLN A 13 -3.25 -10.53 12.81
N GLY A 14 -3.55 -11.46 11.89
CA GLY A 14 -3.14 -12.86 12.00
C GLY A 14 -1.62 -13.04 12.00
N MET A 15 -0.88 -12.11 11.38
CA MET A 15 0.58 -12.05 11.42
C MET A 15 1.14 -11.36 12.68
N GLY A 16 0.30 -10.83 13.56
CA GLY A 16 0.71 -10.18 14.81
C GLY A 16 1.14 -8.72 14.68
N TYR A 17 0.78 -8.03 13.59
CA TYR A 17 1.02 -6.59 13.49
C TYR A 17 0.15 -5.80 14.46
N ASP A 18 0.74 -4.76 15.05
CA ASP A 18 0.05 -3.83 15.94
C ASP A 18 -1.01 -3.03 15.17
N THR A 19 -2.28 -3.23 15.54
CA THR A 19 -3.42 -2.55 14.92
C THR A 19 -3.39 -1.04 15.14
N GLY A 20 -2.71 -0.54 16.18
CA GLY A 20 -2.52 0.90 16.38
C GLY A 20 -1.69 1.56 15.29
N LYS A 21 -0.92 0.79 14.52
CA LYS A 21 -0.10 1.28 13.40
C LYS A 21 -0.81 1.17 12.05
N ILE A 22 -1.97 0.52 12.01
CA ILE A 22 -2.71 0.21 10.79
C ILE A 22 -4.02 0.98 10.81
N ASP A 23 -4.05 2.07 10.06
CA ASP A 23 -5.20 2.96 9.97
C ASP A 23 -5.95 2.72 8.65
N PRO A 24 -7.17 2.16 8.68
CA PRO A 24 -7.92 1.82 7.46
C PRO A 24 -8.28 3.04 6.61
N GLU A 25 -8.44 4.21 7.22
CA GLU A 25 -8.71 5.46 6.50
C GLU A 25 -7.45 5.95 5.79
N ALA A 26 -6.29 5.87 6.45
CA ALA A 26 -5.00 6.17 5.83
C ALA A 26 -4.74 5.25 4.61
N ILE A 27 -5.05 3.96 4.72
CA ILE A 27 -4.97 3.02 3.58
C ILE A 27 -5.90 3.47 2.45
N ALA A 28 -7.16 3.84 2.77
CA ALA A 28 -8.11 4.30 1.76
C ALA A 28 -7.66 5.59 1.06
N ILE A 29 -7.04 6.54 1.78
CA ILE A 29 -6.44 7.75 1.21
C ILE A 29 -5.36 7.38 0.21
N ILE A 30 -4.41 6.53 0.61
CA ILE A 30 -3.33 6.06 -0.27
C ILE A 30 -3.93 5.46 -1.55
N ILE A 31 -4.82 4.48 -1.42
CA ILE A 31 -5.40 3.79 -2.58
C ILE A 31 -6.14 4.76 -3.51
N HIS A 32 -6.84 5.75 -2.94
CA HIS A 32 -7.55 6.75 -3.72
C HIS A 32 -6.59 7.55 -4.62
N TYR A 33 -5.49 8.04 -4.07
CA TYR A 33 -4.54 8.89 -4.82
C TYR A 33 -3.58 8.08 -5.70
N GLU A 34 -3.16 6.90 -5.27
CA GLU A 34 -2.18 6.07 -5.98
C GLU A 34 -2.80 5.33 -7.18
N SER A 35 -4.03 4.84 -7.04
CA SER A 35 -4.62 3.95 -8.06
C SER A 35 -6.07 4.29 -8.42
N SER A 36 -6.68 5.28 -7.76
CA SER A 36 -8.12 5.54 -7.86
C SER A 36 -8.98 4.29 -7.54
N GLY A 37 -8.44 3.38 -6.72
CA GLY A 37 -9.09 2.11 -6.38
C GLY A 37 -9.01 1.03 -7.45
N ASN A 38 -8.17 1.17 -8.47
CA ASN A 38 -7.98 0.17 -9.52
C ASN A 38 -6.86 -0.83 -9.15
N PRO A 39 -7.17 -2.10 -8.87
CA PRO A 39 -6.16 -3.10 -8.54
C PRO A 39 -5.26 -3.51 -9.71
N GLY A 40 -5.67 -3.20 -10.95
CA GLY A 40 -4.87 -3.39 -12.16
C GLY A 40 -4.03 -2.16 -12.55
N ALA A 41 -3.93 -1.15 -11.70
CA ALA A 41 -3.15 0.06 -11.99
C ALA A 41 -1.66 -0.29 -12.12
N VAL A 42 -1.02 0.18 -13.20
CA VAL A 42 0.42 0.03 -13.45
C VAL A 42 0.95 1.38 -13.92
N ASN A 43 1.91 1.95 -13.19
CA ASN A 43 2.61 3.16 -13.60
C ASN A 43 3.81 2.78 -14.47
N ASN A 44 3.81 3.24 -15.74
CA ASN A 44 4.87 2.95 -16.70
C ASN A 44 5.78 4.16 -17.01
N ASP A 45 5.55 5.29 -16.35
CA ASP A 45 6.15 6.57 -16.72
C ASP A 45 7.37 6.95 -15.85
N ASP A 46 7.44 6.40 -14.63
CA ASP A 46 8.45 6.75 -13.64
C ASP A 46 9.80 6.05 -13.83
N ILE A 47 10.75 6.34 -12.93
CA ILE A 47 12.09 5.74 -12.98
C ILE A 47 12.07 4.23 -12.68
N ASN A 48 11.12 3.76 -11.87
CA ASN A 48 11.00 2.35 -11.54
C ASN A 48 10.53 1.56 -12.76
N ALA A 49 9.57 2.09 -13.51
CA ALA A 49 9.13 1.53 -14.78
C ALA A 49 10.27 1.45 -15.80
N LYS A 50 11.05 2.54 -15.94
CA LYS A 50 12.25 2.56 -16.81
C LYS A 50 13.29 1.52 -16.39
N ASN A 51 13.38 1.23 -15.10
CA ASN A 51 14.25 0.18 -14.54
C ASN A 51 13.62 -1.22 -14.57
N GLY A 52 12.42 -1.39 -15.14
CA GLY A 52 11.75 -2.68 -15.31
C GLY A 52 10.95 -3.17 -14.11
N THR A 53 10.72 -2.33 -13.10
CA THR A 53 9.94 -2.66 -11.90
C THR A 53 8.82 -1.64 -11.67
N PRO A 54 7.83 -1.52 -12.57
CA PRO A 54 6.79 -0.52 -12.45
C PRO A 54 5.98 -0.67 -11.16
N SER A 55 5.59 0.47 -10.57
CA SER A 55 4.66 0.51 -9.45
C SER A 55 3.31 -0.09 -9.85
N THR A 56 2.79 -1.00 -9.04
CA THR A 56 1.64 -1.85 -9.41
C THR A 56 0.61 -1.95 -8.29
N GLY A 57 -0.66 -2.04 -8.69
CA GLY A 57 -1.80 -2.34 -7.82
C GLY A 57 -2.29 -1.16 -7.00
N LEU A 58 -3.09 -1.47 -5.96
CA LEU A 58 -3.83 -0.46 -5.20
C LEU A 58 -2.94 0.54 -4.46
N MET A 59 -1.83 0.06 -3.90
CA MET A 59 -0.85 0.82 -3.12
C MET A 59 0.35 1.25 -3.96
N GLN A 60 0.34 1.00 -5.28
CA GLN A 60 1.42 1.33 -6.20
C GLN A 60 2.83 0.88 -5.71
N ILE A 61 2.92 -0.32 -5.11
CA ILE A 61 4.20 -0.88 -4.66
C ILE A 61 4.98 -1.48 -5.84
N ILE A 62 6.31 -1.36 -5.82
CA ILE A 62 7.20 -1.99 -6.81
C ILE A 62 7.49 -3.46 -6.46
N GLN A 63 7.79 -4.28 -7.47
CA GLN A 63 8.02 -5.72 -7.29
C GLN A 63 9.06 -6.07 -6.21
N PRO A 64 10.25 -5.43 -6.12
CA PRO A 64 11.23 -5.76 -5.09
C PRO A 64 10.71 -5.54 -3.66
N ASN A 65 9.92 -4.48 -3.45
CA ASN A 65 9.29 -4.23 -2.15
C ASN A 65 8.16 -5.23 -1.91
N PHE A 66 7.35 -5.52 -2.91
CA PHE A 66 6.32 -6.56 -2.80
C PHE A 66 6.94 -7.90 -2.36
N ASP A 67 8.01 -8.35 -2.99
CA ASP A 67 8.67 -9.62 -2.65
C ASP A 67 9.18 -9.65 -1.20
N LYS A 68 9.66 -8.51 -0.69
CA LYS A 68 10.14 -8.36 0.70
C LYS A 68 8.99 -8.34 1.71
N TYR A 69 7.88 -7.67 1.38
CA TYR A 69 6.78 -7.40 2.31
C TYR A 69 5.51 -8.22 2.05
N ALA A 70 5.54 -9.14 1.08
CA ALA A 70 4.48 -10.11 0.84
C ALA A 70 4.28 -11.03 2.05
N ALA A 71 3.01 -11.27 2.43
CA ALA A 71 2.69 -12.23 3.48
C ALA A 71 2.90 -13.68 2.98
N PRO A 72 3.18 -14.66 3.87
CA PRO A 72 3.27 -16.06 3.47
C PRO A 72 2.01 -16.51 2.73
N GLY A 73 2.17 -17.02 1.51
CA GLY A 73 1.05 -17.44 0.65
C GLY A 73 0.44 -16.33 -0.23
N HIS A 74 0.79 -15.06 0.01
CA HIS A 74 0.33 -13.89 -0.74
C HIS A 74 1.41 -13.47 -1.75
N LYS A 75 1.35 -14.03 -2.96
CA LYS A 75 2.42 -13.90 -3.97
C LYS A 75 2.02 -13.14 -5.23
N ASN A 76 0.84 -12.54 -5.27
CA ASN A 76 0.33 -11.87 -6.46
C ASN A 76 0.27 -10.34 -6.24
N ILE A 77 1.19 -9.59 -6.84
CA ILE A 77 1.25 -8.13 -6.70
C ILE A 77 -0.01 -7.40 -7.18
N SER A 78 -0.77 -7.99 -8.10
CA SER A 78 -2.02 -7.43 -8.62
C SER A 78 -3.26 -7.94 -7.86
N ASP A 79 -3.11 -8.88 -6.93
CA ASP A 79 -4.20 -9.23 -6.02
C ASP A 79 -4.43 -8.06 -5.05
N PRO A 80 -5.68 -7.55 -4.93
CA PRO A 80 -5.99 -6.42 -4.07
C PRO A 80 -5.55 -6.60 -2.62
N VAL A 81 -5.71 -7.79 -2.04
CA VAL A 81 -5.42 -8.07 -0.64
C VAL A 81 -3.90 -8.19 -0.46
N ASP A 82 -3.23 -8.97 -1.31
CA ASP A 82 -1.77 -9.13 -1.27
C ASP A 82 -1.07 -7.76 -1.38
N ASN A 83 -1.53 -6.92 -2.31
CA ASN A 83 -0.97 -5.60 -2.57
C ASN A 83 -1.13 -4.66 -1.36
N ILE A 84 -2.33 -4.64 -0.74
CA ILE A 84 -2.57 -3.85 0.48
C ILE A 84 -1.69 -4.37 1.62
N VAL A 85 -1.62 -5.69 1.83
CA VAL A 85 -0.81 -6.30 2.89
C VAL A 85 0.67 -5.90 2.74
N ALA A 86 1.24 -6.02 1.53
CA ALA A 86 2.62 -5.64 1.28
C ALA A 86 2.85 -4.13 1.44
N GLY A 87 1.95 -3.30 0.89
CA GLY A 87 2.03 -1.84 1.01
C GLY A 87 1.98 -1.35 2.45
N VAL A 88 1.09 -1.91 3.27
CA VAL A 88 0.97 -1.57 4.70
C VAL A 88 2.22 -2.00 5.47
N ARG A 89 2.75 -3.19 5.22
CA ARG A 89 3.98 -3.67 5.89
C ARG A 89 5.18 -2.80 5.54
N TYR A 90 5.31 -2.39 4.28
CA TYR A 90 6.31 -1.42 3.85
C TYR A 90 6.13 -0.07 4.57
N ALA A 91 4.90 0.47 4.61
CA ALA A 91 4.63 1.75 5.27
C ALA A 91 4.98 1.72 6.78
N ILE A 92 4.68 0.61 7.46
CA ILE A 92 5.05 0.44 8.88
C ILE A 92 6.56 0.36 9.06
N ASP A 93 7.28 -0.35 8.19
CA ASP A 93 8.73 -0.50 8.28
C ASP A 93 9.48 0.82 8.01
N VAL A 94 8.98 1.63 7.08
CA VAL A 94 9.63 2.89 6.66
C VAL A 94 9.19 4.09 7.51
N TYR A 95 7.89 4.21 7.81
CA TYR A 95 7.32 5.40 8.46
C TYR A 95 6.82 5.13 9.90
N GLY A 96 6.88 3.88 10.37
CA GLY A 96 6.43 3.47 11.70
C GLY A 96 4.91 3.23 11.82
N SER A 97 4.09 3.83 10.95
CA SER A 97 2.65 3.59 10.81
C SER A 97 2.16 4.01 9.42
N VAL A 98 0.99 3.52 9.00
CA VAL A 98 0.37 3.97 7.75
C VAL A 98 -0.06 5.45 7.84
N SER A 99 -0.43 5.91 9.02
CA SER A 99 -0.84 7.30 9.26
C SER A 99 0.30 8.31 9.07
N ASN A 100 1.56 7.87 9.19
CA ASN A 100 2.76 8.69 9.04
C ASN A 100 3.28 8.74 7.59
N VAL A 101 2.58 8.12 6.65
CA VAL A 101 2.95 8.22 5.23
C VAL A 101 2.79 9.69 4.80
N PRO A 102 3.79 10.32 4.16
CA PRO A 102 3.76 11.75 3.85
C PRO A 102 2.51 12.21 3.10
N GLY A 103 2.02 11.41 2.14
CA GLY A 103 0.79 11.71 1.41
C GLY A 103 -0.47 11.68 2.29
N VAL A 104 -0.51 10.79 3.28
CA VAL A 104 -1.61 10.72 4.26
C VAL A 104 -1.57 11.94 5.18
N GLU A 105 -0.40 12.27 5.73
CA GLU A 105 -0.23 13.46 6.58
C GLU A 105 -0.58 14.73 5.80
N ALA A 106 -0.12 14.87 4.56
CA ALA A 106 -0.43 16.02 3.72
C ALA A 106 -1.94 16.19 3.51
N VAL A 107 -2.64 15.12 3.10
CA VAL A 107 -4.10 15.16 2.90
C VAL A 107 -4.83 15.51 4.20
N ARG A 108 -4.42 14.95 5.34
CA ARG A 108 -5.01 15.25 6.65
C ARG A 108 -4.81 16.71 7.08
N ASN A 109 -3.73 17.34 6.65
CA ASN A 109 -3.46 18.76 6.87
C ASN A 109 -4.05 19.67 5.78
N GLY A 110 -4.90 19.15 4.89
CA GLY A 110 -5.52 19.92 3.81
C GLY A 110 -4.56 20.30 2.67
N GLN A 111 -3.44 19.59 2.55
CA GLN A 111 -2.42 19.79 1.52
C GLN A 111 -2.58 18.78 0.38
N ALA A 112 -1.89 19.02 -0.73
CA ALA A 112 -1.87 18.09 -1.86
C ALA A 112 -1.17 16.78 -1.48
N TYR A 113 -1.70 15.66 -1.99
CA TYR A 113 -1.12 14.34 -1.76
C TYR A 113 0.30 14.23 -2.36
N VAL A 114 1.15 13.49 -1.66
CA VAL A 114 2.54 13.19 -2.05
C VAL A 114 2.72 11.68 -2.04
N ALA A 115 3.05 11.09 -3.20
CA ALA A 115 3.36 9.66 -3.31
C ALA A 115 4.63 9.31 -2.50
N TYR A 116 4.74 8.05 -2.07
CA TYR A 116 5.69 7.63 -1.03
C TYR A 116 6.58 6.45 -1.45
#